data_AF-A0A965VXL2-F1
#
_entry.id   AF-A0A965VXL2-F1
#
_cell.length_a   1.000
_cell.length_b   1.000
_cell.length_c   1.000
_cell.angle_alpha   90.00
_cell.angle_beta   90.00
_cell.angle_gamma   90.00
#
_symmetry.space_group_name_H-M   'P 1'
#
loop_
_entity.id
_entity.type
_entity.pdbx_description
1 polymer ?
#
loop_
_entity_poly.entity_id
_entity_poly.type
_entity_poly.pdbx_seq_one_letter_code
_entity_poly.pdbx_strand_id
1 'polypeptide(L)'
;MPNLHIIEAQVHKKLESGGYRVKVSVLDDDIRMYVNGTRVFPPNGEKDWSVQTPGIPNSKDKAVSFDGKSSLWAEYKKACIEAVQEYMRQEKMGSNEDEDMLSLSESEFNKKLMEDIEKLGF
;
A
#
# COMPACT_ATOMS: atom_id res chain seq x y z
N MET A 1 -1.79 8.64 -23.60
CA MET A 1 -1.37 10.02 -23.29
C MET A 1 -0.32 9.92 -22.20
N PRO A 2 0.85 10.57 -22.33
CA PRO A 2 1.85 10.55 -21.27
C PRO A 2 1.25 11.19 -20.01
N ASN A 3 1.49 10.57 -18.84
CA ASN A 3 1.06 11.14 -17.56
C ASN A 3 1.74 12.50 -17.42
N LEU A 4 0.94 13.56 -17.39
CA LEU A 4 1.46 14.94 -17.42
C LEU A 4 2.02 15.34 -16.06
N HIS A 5 1.56 14.71 -14.97
CA HIS A 5 1.87 15.08 -13.60
C HIS A 5 2.57 13.93 -12.86
N ILE A 6 3.59 14.26 -12.06
CA ILE A 6 4.23 13.31 -11.15
C ILE A 6 3.40 13.25 -9.88
N ILE A 7 2.70 12.13 -9.65
CA ILE A 7 1.90 11.91 -8.45
C ILE A 7 2.52 10.77 -7.65
N GLU A 8 3.00 11.08 -6.45
CA GLU A 8 3.50 10.10 -5.51
C GLU A 8 2.42 9.80 -4.47
N ALA A 9 2.13 8.52 -4.25
CA ALA A 9 1.17 8.09 -3.25
C ALA A 9 1.81 7.06 -2.32
N GLN A 10 1.61 7.22 -1.01
CA GLN A 10 2.17 6.34 0.00
C GLN A 10 1.12 5.98 1.05
N VAL A 11 1.02 4.69 1.37
CA VAL A 11 0.18 4.21 2.48
C VAL A 11 0.78 4.67 3.80
N HIS A 12 -0.01 5.41 4.57
CA HIS A 12 0.36 5.86 5.91
C HIS A 12 -0.05 4.85 6.97
N LYS A 13 -1.28 4.35 6.91
CA LYS A 13 -1.77 3.31 7.84
C LYS A 13 -2.99 2.57 7.30
N LYS A 14 -3.15 1.32 7.74
CA LYS A 14 -4.40 0.56 7.59
C LYS A 14 -5.45 1.09 8.58
N LEU A 15 -6.72 1.09 8.18
CA LEU A 15 -7.86 1.48 8.99
C LEU A 15 -8.58 0.23 9.48
N GLU A 16 -9.14 0.28 10.69
CA GLU A 16 -9.92 -0.81 11.28
C GLU A 16 -11.15 -1.17 10.44
N SER A 17 -11.68 -0.21 9.68
CA SER A 17 -12.81 -0.41 8.76
C SER A 17 -12.46 -1.14 7.46
N GLY A 18 -11.22 -1.66 7.32
CA GLY A 18 -10.77 -2.37 6.11
C GLY A 18 -10.27 -1.46 4.99
N GLY A 19 -10.12 -0.16 5.25
CA GLY A 19 -9.54 0.81 4.32
C GLY A 19 -8.08 1.14 4.61
N TYR A 20 -7.51 2.03 3.80
CA TYR A 20 -6.13 2.49 3.91
C TYR A 20 -6.10 4.01 3.88
N ARG A 21 -5.34 4.60 4.79
CA ARG A 21 -5.03 6.03 4.77
C ARG A 21 -3.78 6.24 3.94
N VAL A 22 -3.88 7.08 2.91
CA VAL A 22 -2.82 7.38 1.95
C VAL A 22 -2.45 8.86 2.04
N LYS A 23 -1.15 9.14 1.93
CA LYS A 23 -0.58 10.47 1.70
C LYS A 23 -0.28 10.59 0.21
N VAL A 24 -0.68 11.70 -0.39
CA VAL A 24 -0.48 11.92 -1.83
C VAL A 24 0.21 13.26 -2.04
N SER A 25 1.27 13.25 -2.84
CA SER A 25 2.04 14.43 -3.24
C SER A 25 1.96 14.55 -4.76
N VAL A 26 1.49 15.69 -5.25
CA VAL A 26 1.54 16.05 -6.66
C VAL A 26 2.76 16.95 -6.83
N LEU A 27 3.81 16.40 -7.44
CA LEU A 27 5.10 17.05 -7.68
C LEU A 27 5.14 17.69 -9.07
N ASP A 28 4.08 18.41 -9.41
CA ASP A 28 4.03 19.24 -10.61
C ASP A 28 4.50 20.65 -10.26
N ASP A 29 5.33 21.26 -11.12
CA ASP A 29 5.88 22.59 -10.90
C ASP A 29 4.79 23.68 -10.84
N ASP A 30 3.64 23.48 -11.49
CA ASP A 30 2.54 24.45 -11.51
C ASP A 30 1.54 24.29 -10.36
N ILE A 31 1.39 23.06 -9.81
CA ILE A 31 0.29 22.74 -8.87
C ILE A 31 0.77 22.49 -7.45
N ARG A 32 1.96 21.88 -7.26
CA ARG A 32 2.56 21.46 -5.97
C ARG A 32 1.54 21.25 -4.83
N MET A 33 0.87 20.10 -4.83
CA MET A 33 -0.19 19.80 -3.87
C MET A 33 0.19 18.64 -2.95
N TYR A 34 -0.11 18.77 -1.66
CA TYR A 34 0.02 17.68 -0.69
C TYR A 34 -1.32 17.40 -0.02
N VAL A 35 -1.79 16.15 -0.14
CA VAL A 35 -3.06 15.70 0.44
C VAL A 35 -2.77 14.60 1.47
N ASN A 36 -3.03 14.89 2.73
CA ASN A 36 -2.91 13.92 3.82
C ASN A 36 -4.27 13.46 4.30
N GLY A 37 -4.51 12.15 4.24
CA GLY A 37 -5.72 11.55 4.80
C GLY A 37 -6.73 11.05 3.79
N THR A 38 -6.30 10.87 2.55
CA THR A 38 -7.06 10.14 1.53
C THR A 38 -7.33 8.73 2.02
N ARG A 39 -8.57 8.29 1.92
CA ARG A 39 -8.99 6.94 2.30
C ARG A 39 -9.22 6.14 1.04
N VAL A 40 -8.57 4.99 0.95
CA VAL A 40 -8.71 4.06 -0.16
C VAL A 40 -9.27 2.76 0.39
N PHE A 41 -10.37 2.30 -0.20
CA PHE A 41 -11.02 1.05 0.18
C PHE A 41 -10.85 0.05 -0.97
N PRO A 42 -10.28 -1.14 -0.70
CA PRO A 42 -10.22 -2.21 -1.68
C PRO A 42 -11.62 -2.69 -2.08
N PRO A 43 -11.74 -3.34 -3.25
CA PRO A 43 -13.00 -3.91 -3.70
C PRO A 43 -13.46 -5.02 -2.76
N ASN A 44 -14.76 -5.05 -2.43
CA ASN A 44 -15.35 -6.06 -1.54
C ASN A 44 -16.49 -6.84 -2.22
N GLY A 45 -16.15 -7.76 -3.13
CA GLY A 45 -17.11 -8.66 -3.79
C GLY A 45 -18.03 -8.00 -4.82
N GLU A 46 -18.69 -6.89 -4.47
CA GLU A 46 -19.63 -6.16 -5.32
C GLU A 46 -19.25 -4.70 -5.61
N LYS A 47 -18.24 -4.15 -4.92
CA LYS A 47 -17.82 -2.75 -5.10
C LYS A 47 -16.44 -2.64 -5.71
N ASP A 48 -16.29 -1.72 -6.65
CA ASP A 48 -15.00 -1.27 -7.17
C ASP A 48 -14.19 -0.51 -6.11
N TRP A 49 -12.90 -0.32 -6.40
CA TRP A 49 -12.01 0.53 -5.60
C TRP A 49 -12.62 1.92 -5.35
N SER A 50 -12.73 2.27 -4.06
CA SER A 50 -13.26 3.55 -3.63
C SER A 50 -12.15 4.42 -3.04
N VAL A 51 -12.04 5.66 -3.54
CA VAL A 51 -11.08 6.64 -3.06
C VAL A 51 -11.84 7.87 -2.59
N GLN A 52 -11.64 8.22 -1.32
CA GLN A 52 -12.27 9.36 -0.67
C GLN A 52 -11.19 10.34 -0.24
N THR A 53 -11.21 11.55 -0.78
CA THR A 53 -10.33 12.63 -0.32
C THR A 53 -10.77 13.10 1.07
N PRO A 54 -9.83 13.55 1.91
CA PRO A 54 -10.21 14.17 3.18
C PRO A 54 -11.03 15.42 2.87
N GLY A 55 -12.19 15.56 3.53
CA GLY A 55 -12.88 16.84 3.53
C GLY A 55 -11.95 17.87 4.17
N ILE A 56 -11.48 18.85 3.40
CA ILE A 56 -10.68 19.95 3.92
C ILE A 56 -11.66 20.84 4.69
N PRO A 57 -11.58 20.92 6.04
CA PRO A 57 -12.41 21.87 6.76
C PRO A 57 -11.92 23.26 6.38
N ASN A 58 -12.71 23.98 5.58
CA ASN A 58 -12.56 25.39 5.17
C ASN A 58 -11.37 26.11 5.85
N SER A 59 -10.15 25.86 5.38
CA SER A 59 -9.03 26.75 5.69
C SER A 59 -9.24 27.98 4.83
N LYS A 60 -9.06 29.16 5.42
CA LYS A 60 -9.22 30.46 4.75
C LYS A 60 -8.32 30.64 3.52
N ASP A 61 -7.41 29.73 3.29
CA ASP A 61 -6.60 29.63 2.09
C ASP A 61 -7.21 28.60 1.14
N LYS A 62 -7.80 29.13 0.05
CA LYS A 62 -8.33 28.43 -1.14
C LYS A 62 -8.51 26.92 -0.97
N ALA A 63 -9.71 26.51 -0.60
CA ALA A 63 -10.12 25.11 -0.67
C ALA A 63 -9.98 24.62 -2.12
N VAL A 64 -8.91 23.90 -2.42
CA VAL A 64 -8.84 23.10 -3.65
C VAL A 64 -9.78 21.92 -3.41
N SER A 65 -11.03 22.13 -3.82
CA SER A 65 -12.01 21.06 -4.01
C SER A 65 -11.40 20.10 -5.03
N PHE A 66 -10.75 19.04 -4.54
CA PHE A 66 -10.28 17.96 -5.38
C PHE A 66 -11.46 17.00 -5.60
N ASP A 67 -12.49 17.50 -6.29
CA ASP A 67 -13.67 16.76 -6.68
C ASP A 67 -13.42 16.01 -8.00
N GLY A 68 -14.20 14.97 -8.27
CA GLY A 68 -14.04 14.07 -9.43
C GLY A 68 -14.19 14.71 -10.81
N LYS A 69 -14.21 16.04 -10.90
CA LYS A 69 -14.27 16.86 -12.11
C LYS A 69 -12.91 17.41 -12.51
N SER A 70 -11.89 17.32 -11.65
CA SER A 70 -10.51 17.68 -12.00
C SER A 70 -9.95 16.65 -12.99
N SER A 71 -9.27 17.11 -14.05
CA SER A 71 -8.53 16.24 -14.98
C SER A 71 -7.48 15.39 -14.25
N LEU A 72 -6.93 15.90 -13.15
CA LEU A 72 -5.97 15.22 -12.29
C LEU A 72 -6.60 14.07 -11.47
N TRP A 73 -7.93 14.03 -11.33
CA TRP A 73 -8.61 13.06 -10.47
C TRP A 73 -8.36 11.61 -10.88
N ALA A 74 -8.32 11.33 -12.18
CA ALA A 74 -8.10 9.98 -12.70
C ALA A 74 -6.69 9.47 -12.36
N GLU A 75 -5.67 10.29 -12.59
CA GLU A 75 -4.27 9.99 -12.27
C GLU A 75 -4.08 9.86 -10.75
N TYR A 76 -4.69 10.76 -9.98
CA TYR A 76 -4.68 10.72 -8.52
C TYR A 76 -5.31 9.45 -7.96
N LYS A 77 -6.49 9.08 -8.45
CA LYS A 77 -7.20 7.86 -8.06
C LYS A 77 -6.35 6.63 -8.38
N LYS A 78 -5.72 6.59 -9.56
CA LYS A 78 -4.85 5.50 -9.99
C LYS A 78 -3.63 5.36 -9.06
N ALA A 79 -2.89 6.43 -8.80
CA ALA A 79 -1.73 6.41 -7.92
C ALA A 79 -2.07 5.93 -6.51
N CYS A 80 -3.21 6.37 -5.97
CA CYS A 80 -3.71 5.91 -4.66
C CYS A 80 -3.97 4.40 -4.62
N ILE A 81 -4.61 3.87 -5.66
CA ILE A 81 -4.92 2.43 -5.77
C ILE A 81 -3.63 1.62 -5.91
N GLU A 82 -2.72 2.05 -6.79
CA GLU A 82 -1.42 1.38 -7.01
C GLU A 82 -0.60 1.32 -5.72
N ALA A 83 -0.52 2.42 -4.96
CA ALA A 83 0.18 2.44 -3.67
C ALA A 83 -0.42 1.44 -2.66
N VAL A 84 -1.74 1.29 -2.64
CA VAL A 84 -2.41 0.34 -1.75
C VAL A 84 -2.24 -1.10 -2.23
N GLN A 85 -2.30 -1.35 -3.54
CA GLN A 85 -2.03 -2.66 -4.12
C GLN A 85 -0.59 -3.12 -3.84
N GLU A 86 0.37 -2.22 -3.96
CA GLU A 86 1.77 -2.45 -3.61
C GLU A 86 1.91 -2.84 -2.15
N TYR A 87 1.33 -2.04 -1.25
CA TYR A 87 1.34 -2.29 0.18
C TYR A 87 0.68 -3.65 0.53
N MET A 88 -0.46 -3.99 -0.09
CA MET A 88 -1.09 -5.30 0.10
C MET A 88 -0.22 -6.46 -0.40
N ARG A 89 0.54 -6.26 -1.48
CA ARG A 89 1.47 -7.27 -2.01
C ARG A 89 2.63 -7.48 -1.05
N GLN A 90 3.15 -6.40 -0.48
CA GLN A 90 4.20 -6.45 0.54
C GLN A 90 3.70 -7.10 1.84
N GLU A 91 2.48 -6.80 2.31
CA GLU A 91 1.88 -7.50 3.46
C GLU A 91 1.76 -9.02 3.20
N LYS A 92 1.40 -9.42 1.97
CA LYS A 92 1.30 -10.85 1.60
C LYS A 92 2.64 -11.55 1.40
N MET A 93 3.68 -10.83 0.97
CA MET A 93 5.03 -11.39 0.86
C MET A 93 5.70 -11.50 2.24
N GLY A 94 5.48 -10.51 3.12
CA GLY A 94 5.98 -10.55 4.50
C GLY A 94 5.34 -11.64 5.36
N SER A 95 4.15 -12.15 5.00
CA SER A 95 3.54 -13.28 5.70
C SER A 95 4.06 -14.65 5.26
N ASN A 96 4.82 -14.74 4.16
CA ASN A 96 5.37 -16.02 3.68
C ASN A 96 6.81 -16.27 4.14
N GLU A 97 7.53 -15.27 4.65
CA GLU A 97 8.91 -15.45 5.11
C GLU A 97 9.02 -15.86 6.59
N ASP A 98 7.95 -15.69 7.38
CA ASP A 98 7.92 -16.09 8.80
C ASP A 98 7.30 -17.49 9.04
N GLU A 99 6.57 -18.08 8.09
CA GLU A 99 6.00 -19.44 8.25
C GLU A 99 6.84 -20.57 7.62
N ASP A 100 7.69 -20.27 6.62
CA ASP A 100 8.53 -21.30 5.97
C ASP A 100 9.90 -21.52 6.66
N MET A 101 10.24 -20.73 7.69
CA MET A 101 11.53 -20.86 8.41
C MET A 101 11.43 -21.57 9.77
N LEU A 102 10.25 -22.06 10.18
CA LEU A 102 10.04 -22.72 11.48
C LEU A 102 9.21 -24.02 11.44
N SER A 103 8.98 -24.63 10.27
CA SER A 103 8.20 -25.87 10.16
C SER A 103 9.00 -27.15 10.00
N LEU A 104 10.33 -27.14 10.14
CA LEU A 104 11.06 -28.40 10.37
C LEU A 104 10.68 -28.89 11.76
N SER A 105 9.90 -29.96 11.83
CA SER A 105 9.61 -30.62 13.11
C SER A 105 10.92 -31.01 13.78
N GLU A 106 10.98 -31.05 15.11
CA GLU A 106 12.20 -31.46 15.86
C GLU A 106 12.78 -32.79 15.35
N SER A 107 11.93 -33.67 14.81
CA SER A 107 12.35 -34.92 14.16
C SER A 107 13.15 -34.72 12.87
N GLU A 108 12.82 -33.72 12.05
CA GLU A 108 13.53 -33.42 10.80
C GLU A 108 14.84 -32.67 11.05
N PHE A 109 14.83 -31.75 12.03
CA PHE A 109 16.05 -31.08 12.48
C PHE A 109 17.07 -32.09 13.06
N ASN A 110 16.62 -32.99 13.94
CA ASN A 110 17.47 -34.04 14.50
C ASN A 110 17.99 -35.01 13.43
N LYS A 111 17.15 -35.35 12.43
CA LYS A 111 17.57 -36.23 11.35
C LYS A 111 18.66 -35.59 10.49
N LYS A 112 18.51 -34.31 10.14
CA LYS A 112 19.52 -33.56 9.38
C LYS A 112 20.82 -33.36 10.18
N LEU A 113 20.72 -33.10 11.48
CA LEU A 113 21.87 -32.98 12.36
C LEU A 113 22.67 -34.30 12.44
N MET A 114 21.98 -35.44 12.53
CA MET A 114 22.65 -36.75 12.56
C MET A 114 23.30 -37.10 11.21
N GLU A 115 22.66 -36.78 10.09
CA GLU A 115 23.27 -36.95 8.76
C GLU A 115 24.52 -36.09 8.54
N ASP A 116 24.53 -34.87 9.08
CA ASP A 116 25.69 -33.98 8.99
C ASP A 116 26.84 -34.42 9.93
N ILE A 117 26.52 -34.99 11.10
CA ILE A 117 27.52 -35.60 11.99
C ILE A 117 28.15 -36.84 11.34
N GLU A 118 27.36 -37.72 10.70
CA GLU A 118 27.88 -38.89 9.99
C GLU A 118 28.81 -38.51 8.82
N LYS A 119 28.50 -37.41 8.10
CA LYS A 119 29.36 -36.90 7.02
C LYS A 119 30.68 -36.30 7.52
N LEU A 120 30.74 -35.88 8.79
CA LEU A 120 31.94 -35.32 9.40
C LEU A 120 32.89 -36.38 9.99
N GLY A 121 32.51 -37.66 9.99
CA GLY A 121 33.42 -38.77 10.24
C GLY A 121 34.00 -38.82 11.66
N PHE A 122 33.19 -38.53 12.67
CA PHE A 122 33.49 -38.86 14.07
C PHE A 122 33.10 -40.29 14.42
#